data_AF-A0A9E0X734-F1
#
_entry.id   AF-A0A9E0X734-F1
#
_cell.length_a   1.000
_cell.length_b   1.000
_cell.length_c   1.000
_cell.angle_alpha   90.00
_cell.angle_beta   90.00
_cell.angle_gamma   90.00
#
_symmetry.space_group_name_H-M   'P 1'
#
loop_
_entity.id
_entity.type
_entity.pdbx_description
1 polymer ?
#
loop_
_entity_poly.entity_id
_entity_poly.type
_entity_poly.pdbx_seq_one_letter_code
_entity_poly.pdbx_strand_id
1 'polypeptide(L)'
;PYALRSCMAALQQVHVSLEEAAQSVGASRLSTIRRVMVPLMAGGILAGFVTSFITAAVELSATLVLVSTESQAPMSLGIYLYMQSIAGRGPGAALGVLAVVVVGLGTYFSHRFVERSRTTVTTTSKA
;
A
#
# COMPACT_ATOMS: atom_id res chain seq x y z
N PRO A 1 -9.10 6.70 3.68
CA PRO A 1 -8.87 5.31 3.21
C PRO A 1 -7.75 5.27 2.15
N TYR A 2 -6.67 4.51 2.40
CA TYR A 2 -5.46 4.50 1.55
C TYR A 2 -5.70 3.96 0.13
N ALA A 3 -6.46 2.87 0.02
CA ALA A 3 -6.81 2.28 -1.26
C ALA A 3 -7.60 3.25 -2.15
N LEU A 4 -8.63 3.89 -1.61
CA LEU A 4 -9.45 4.88 -2.32
C LEU A 4 -8.62 6.06 -2.83
N ARG A 5 -7.71 6.59 -2.00
CA ARG A 5 -6.84 7.71 -2.41
C ARG A 5 -5.92 7.31 -3.56
N SER A 6 -5.34 6.12 -3.53
CA SER A 6 -4.47 5.63 -4.61
C SER A 6 -5.24 5.35 -5.90
N CYS A 7 -6.44 4.76 -5.79
CA CYS A 7 -7.32 4.54 -6.93
C CYS A 7 -7.79 5.86 -7.55
N MET A 8 -8.15 6.86 -6.75
CA MET A 8 -8.53 8.20 -7.24
C MET A 8 -7.37 8.88 -7.95
N ALA A 9 -6.16 8.82 -7.39
CA ALA A 9 -4.97 9.39 -8.01
C ALA A 9 -4.65 8.70 -9.36
N ALA A 10 -4.80 7.39 -9.46
CA ALA A 10 -4.64 6.67 -10.74
C ALA A 10 -5.74 7.02 -11.74
N LEU A 11 -6.99 7.17 -11.29
CA LEU A 11 -8.10 7.52 -12.17
C LEU A 11 -7.95 8.94 -12.73
N GLN A 12 -7.44 9.88 -11.93
CA GLN A 12 -7.12 11.25 -12.38
C GLN A 12 -6.01 11.31 -13.44
N GLN A 13 -5.15 10.29 -13.53
CA GLN A 13 -4.11 10.21 -14.56
C GLN A 13 -4.63 9.66 -15.89
N VAL A 14 -5.79 9.00 -15.90
CA VAL A 14 -6.40 8.47 -17.12
C VAL A 14 -7.24 9.57 -17.78
N HIS A 15 -6.86 9.97 -18.99
CA HIS A 15 -7.61 10.95 -19.76
C HIS A 15 -8.94 10.37 -20.27
N VAL A 16 -10.02 11.15 -20.13
CA VAL A 16 -11.37 10.78 -20.62
C VAL A 16 -11.39 10.46 -22.12
N SER A 17 -10.49 11.06 -22.91
CA SER A 17 -10.37 10.80 -24.36
C SER A 17 -10.05 9.34 -24.69
N LEU A 18 -9.41 8.60 -23.78
CA LEU A 18 -9.17 7.15 -23.95
C LEU A 18 -10.47 6.35 -23.87
N GLU A 19 -11.41 6.78 -23.04
CA GLU A 19 -12.73 6.18 -22.95
C GLU A 19 -13.57 6.46 -24.20
N GLU A 20 -13.57 7.73 -24.65
CA GLU A 20 -14.29 8.17 -25.85
C GLU A 20 -13.74 7.51 -27.12
N ALA A 21 -12.42 7.33 -27.22
CA ALA A 21 -11.79 6.63 -28.34
C ALA A 21 -12.19 5.16 -28.40
N ALA A 22 -12.21 4.47 -27.24
CA ALA A 22 -12.64 3.08 -27.16
C ALA A 22 -14.13 2.93 -27.54
N GLN A 23 -14.99 3.85 -27.10
CA GLN A 23 -16.41 3.85 -27.48
C GLN A 23 -16.60 4.14 -28.97
N SER A 24 -15.79 5.03 -29.54
CA SER A 24 -15.85 5.40 -30.98
C SER A 24 -15.50 4.23 -31.90
N VAL A 25 -14.65 3.29 -31.45
CA VAL A 25 -14.32 2.06 -32.20
C VAL A 25 -15.29 0.90 -31.88
N GLY A 26 -16.41 1.17 -31.20
CA GLY A 26 -17.47 0.20 -30.92
C GLY A 26 -17.28 -0.62 -29.64
N ALA A 27 -16.34 -0.26 -28.75
CA ALA A 27 -16.22 -0.95 -27.47
C ALA A 27 -17.39 -0.57 -26.53
N SER A 28 -17.99 -1.57 -25.88
CA SER A 28 -18.97 -1.34 -24.82
C SER A 28 -18.31 -0.78 -23.56
N ARG A 29 -19.06 -0.03 -22.73
CA ARG A 29 -18.52 0.60 -21.50
C ARG A 29 -17.77 -0.39 -20.59
N LEU A 30 -18.31 -1.59 -20.40
CA LEU A 30 -17.68 -2.62 -19.58
C LEU A 30 -16.37 -3.15 -20.21
N SER A 31 -16.33 -3.25 -21.54
CA SER A 31 -15.12 -3.61 -22.28
C SER A 31 -14.04 -2.54 -22.12
N THR A 32 -14.41 -1.26 -22.25
CA THR A 32 -13.51 -0.12 -22.05
C THR A 32 -12.94 -0.08 -20.63
N ILE A 33 -13.78 -0.30 -19.61
CA ILE A 33 -13.31 -0.36 -18.22
C ILE A 33 -12.29 -1.50 -18.05
N ARG A 34 -12.64 -2.73 -18.46
CA ARG A 34 -11.81 -3.91 -18.18
C ARG A 34 -10.53 -3.96 -19.02
N ARG A 35 -10.58 -3.53 -20.28
CA ARG A 35 -9.45 -3.65 -21.23
C ARG A 35 -8.60 -2.39 -21.34
N VAL A 36 -9.13 -1.22 -20.98
CA VAL A 36 -8.40 0.06 -21.08
C VAL A 36 -8.16 0.65 -19.70
N MET A 37 -9.22 0.96 -18.95
CA MET A 37 -9.09 1.66 -17.65
C MET A 37 -8.34 0.83 -16.60
N VAL A 38 -8.75 -0.43 -16.38
CA VAL A 38 -8.15 -1.31 -15.36
C VAL A 38 -6.64 -1.50 -15.55
N PRO A 39 -6.12 -1.88 -16.73
CA PRO A 39 -4.67 -2.02 -16.91
C PRO A 39 -3.92 -0.68 -16.77
N LEU A 40 -4.51 0.44 -17.20
CA LEU A 40 -3.90 1.77 -17.00
C LEU A 40 -3.85 2.17 -15.51
N MET A 41 -4.90 1.83 -14.75
CA MET A 41 -4.98 2.11 -13.32
C MET A 41 -4.29 1.07 -12.44
N ALA A 42 -3.84 -0.06 -13.00
CA ALA A 42 -3.33 -1.21 -12.26
C ALA A 42 -2.21 -0.84 -11.29
N GLY A 43 -1.31 0.08 -11.68
CA GLY A 43 -0.24 0.57 -10.81
C GLY A 43 -0.75 1.24 -9.54
N GLY A 44 -1.77 2.11 -9.64
CA GLY A 44 -2.35 2.76 -8.47
C GLY A 44 -3.24 1.85 -7.63
N ILE A 45 -3.93 0.90 -8.26
CA ILE A 45 -4.70 -0.14 -7.55
C ILE A 45 -3.74 -1.00 -6.71
N LEU A 46 -2.63 -1.45 -7.31
CA LEU A 46 -1.62 -2.27 -6.62
C LEU A 46 -0.97 -1.48 -5.47
N ALA A 47 -0.59 -0.22 -5.70
CA ALA A 47 -0.02 0.64 -4.67
C ALA A 47 -0.99 0.86 -3.50
N GLY A 48 -2.27 1.10 -3.80
CA GLY A 48 -3.33 1.24 -2.79
C GLY A 48 -3.56 -0.04 -2.00
N PHE A 49 -3.56 -1.19 -2.69
CA PHE A 49 -3.70 -2.51 -2.07
C PHE A 49 -2.56 -2.80 -1.10
N VAL A 50 -1.31 -2.67 -1.55
CA VAL A 50 -0.12 -2.94 -0.73
C VAL A 50 -0.09 -2.02 0.49
N THR A 51 -0.33 -0.72 0.32
CA THR A 51 -0.32 0.24 1.43
C THR A 51 -1.42 -0.05 2.45
N SER A 52 -2.64 -0.37 1.98
CA SER A 52 -3.75 -0.72 2.85
C SER A 52 -3.50 -2.04 3.58
N PHE A 53 -2.92 -3.03 2.90
CA PHE A 53 -2.60 -4.33 3.48
C PHE A 53 -1.54 -4.21 4.58
N ILE A 54 -0.45 -3.48 4.32
CA ILE A 54 0.60 -3.24 5.32
C ILE A 54 0.01 -2.49 6.53
N THR A 55 -0.83 -1.49 6.29
CA THR A 55 -1.44 -0.73 7.39
C THR A 55 -2.35 -1.60 8.25
N ALA A 56 -3.19 -2.44 7.62
CA ALA A 56 -4.06 -3.38 8.33
C ALA A 56 -3.24 -4.45 9.08
N ALA A 57 -2.13 -4.93 8.51
CA ALA A 57 -1.28 -5.93 9.12
C ALA A 57 -0.55 -5.44 10.39
N VAL A 58 -0.35 -4.11 10.52
CA VAL A 58 0.32 -3.48 11.68
C VAL A 58 -0.70 -2.96 12.69
N GLU A 59 -2.00 -3.16 12.46
CA GLU A 59 -3.05 -2.57 13.28
C GLU A 59 -3.21 -3.27 14.65
N LEU A 60 -2.82 -2.57 15.70
CA LEU A 60 -2.83 -3.06 17.08
C LEU A 60 -4.22 -3.18 17.70
N SER A 61 -5.10 -2.23 17.41
CA SER A 61 -6.42 -2.13 18.05
C SER A 61 -7.30 -3.34 17.75
N ALA A 62 -7.38 -3.74 16.48
CA ALA A 62 -8.10 -4.94 16.07
C ALA A 62 -7.44 -6.21 16.62
N THR A 63 -6.11 -6.25 16.64
CA THR A 63 -5.32 -7.37 17.16
C THR A 63 -5.63 -7.66 18.63
N LEU A 64 -5.69 -6.64 19.49
CA LEU A 64 -6.00 -6.81 20.92
C LEU A 64 -7.36 -7.45 21.18
N VAL A 65 -8.33 -7.22 20.30
CA VAL A 65 -9.68 -7.77 20.41
C VAL A 65 -9.77 -9.18 19.82
N LEU A 66 -8.98 -9.47 18.78
CA LEU A 66 -9.04 -10.73 18.00
C LEU A 66 -8.05 -11.81 18.46
N VAL A 67 -6.92 -11.44 19.09
CA VAL A 67 -5.93 -12.40 19.57
C VAL A 67 -6.44 -13.10 20.84
N SER A 68 -6.70 -14.40 20.71
CA SER A 68 -7.11 -15.28 21.81
C SER A 68 -5.98 -16.21 22.28
N THR A 69 -4.84 -16.28 21.58
CA THR A 69 -3.69 -17.15 21.93
C THR A 69 -2.37 -16.46 21.57
N GLU A 70 -1.47 -16.38 22.54
CA GLU A 70 -0.14 -15.72 22.45
C GLU A 70 0.74 -16.22 21.28
N SER A 71 0.57 -17.46 20.83
CA SER A 71 1.39 -18.03 19.74
C SER A 71 1.12 -17.43 18.35
N GLN A 72 -0.02 -16.76 18.16
CA GLN A 72 -0.38 -16.08 16.91
C GLN A 72 -0.33 -14.55 17.05
N ALA A 73 0.26 -14.05 18.14
CA ALA A 73 0.38 -12.64 18.41
C ALA A 73 1.28 -11.95 17.35
N PRO A 74 0.80 -10.88 16.69
CA PRO A 74 1.65 -10.02 15.87
C PRO A 74 2.77 -9.41 16.71
N MET A 75 3.92 -9.11 16.07
CA MET A 75 5.08 -8.49 16.74
C MET A 75 4.72 -7.23 17.52
N SER A 76 3.73 -6.47 17.05
CA SER A 76 3.24 -5.27 17.69
C SER A 76 2.64 -5.54 19.08
N LEU A 77 1.93 -6.65 19.26
CA LEU A 77 1.37 -7.06 20.56
C LEU A 77 2.48 -7.44 21.55
N GLY A 78 3.53 -8.12 21.08
CA GLY A 78 4.69 -8.46 21.91
C GLY A 78 5.39 -7.22 22.48
N ILE A 79 5.62 -6.20 21.66
CA ILE A 79 6.19 -4.92 22.11
C ILE A 79 5.29 -4.26 23.17
N TYR A 80 3.97 -4.27 22.94
CA TYR A 80 3.00 -3.70 23.87
C TYR A 80 3.00 -4.39 25.24
N LEU A 81 3.02 -5.72 25.27
CA LEU A 81 3.07 -6.50 26.52
C LEU A 81 4.36 -6.23 27.31
N TYR A 82 5.52 -6.14 26.63
CA TYR A 82 6.77 -5.77 27.29
C TYR A 82 6.71 -4.38 27.92
N MET A 83 6.12 -3.40 27.24
CA MET A 83 5.95 -2.03 27.77
C MET A 83 5.04 -1.93 28.99
N GLN A 84 4.07 -2.85 29.16
CA GLN A 84 3.21 -2.83 30.35
C GLN A 84 3.93 -3.27 31.63
N SER A 85 4.96 -4.11 31.52
CA SER A 85 5.73 -4.55 32.69
C SER A 85 6.80 -3.53 33.10
N ILE A 86 7.02 -3.36 34.41
CA ILE A 86 8.02 -2.42 34.95
C ILE A 86 9.44 -2.84 34.54
N ALA A 87 9.75 -4.14 34.60
CA ALA A 87 11.04 -4.69 34.19
C ALA A 87 11.23 -4.72 32.65
N GLY A 88 10.15 -4.83 31.88
CA GLY A 88 10.20 -4.94 30.41
C GLY A 88 10.15 -3.62 29.66
N ARG A 89 9.96 -2.47 30.33
CA ARG A 89 9.96 -1.15 29.67
C ARG A 89 11.25 -0.83 28.92
N GLY A 90 12.40 -1.19 29.47
CA GLY A 90 13.71 -1.01 28.81
C GLY A 90 13.82 -1.82 27.51
N PRO A 91 13.66 -3.17 27.58
CA PRO A 91 13.63 -4.02 26.40
C PRO A 91 12.55 -3.62 25.37
N GLY A 92 11.34 -3.28 25.83
CA GLY A 92 10.24 -2.85 24.97
C GLY A 92 10.54 -1.55 24.20
N ALA A 93 11.18 -0.56 24.86
CA ALA A 93 11.62 0.66 24.20
C ALA A 93 12.70 0.38 23.13
N ALA A 94 13.65 -0.51 23.42
CA ALA A 94 14.68 -0.90 22.45
C ALA A 94 14.10 -1.60 21.21
N LEU A 95 13.16 -2.53 21.41
CA LEU A 95 12.42 -3.18 20.31
C LEU A 95 11.58 -2.19 19.50
N GLY A 96 10.96 -1.21 20.17
CA GLY A 96 10.23 -0.13 19.52
C GLY A 96 11.12 0.74 18.62
N VAL A 97 12.30 1.14 19.11
CA VAL A 97 13.29 1.89 18.30
C VAL A 97 13.75 1.06 17.11
N LEU A 98 14.07 -0.22 17.30
CA LEU A 98 14.43 -1.12 16.20
C LEU A 98 13.31 -1.24 15.16
N ALA A 99 12.06 -1.40 15.59
CA ALA A 99 10.92 -1.46 14.68
C ALA A 99 10.77 -0.16 13.86
N VAL A 100 10.93 1.01 14.49
CA VAL A 100 10.91 2.31 13.79
C VAL A 100 12.06 2.42 12.79
N VAL A 101 13.26 1.97 13.14
CA VAL A 101 14.41 1.98 12.23
C VAL A 101 14.18 1.05 11.04
N VAL A 102 13.66 -0.16 11.26
CA VAL A 102 13.36 -1.12 10.20
C VAL A 102 12.29 -0.58 9.26
N VAL A 103 11.20 -0.03 9.80
CA VAL A 103 10.13 0.60 9.00
C VAL A 103 10.66 1.82 8.25
N GLY A 104 11.47 2.65 8.91
CA GLY A 104 12.09 3.83 8.31
C GLY A 104 13.03 3.47 7.16
N LEU A 105 13.89 2.46 7.34
CA LEU A 105 14.77 1.93 6.30
C LEU A 105 13.96 1.32 5.16
N GLY A 106 12.96 0.48 5.45
CA GLY A 106 12.10 -0.12 4.44
C GLY A 106 11.35 0.93 3.61
N THR A 107 10.85 1.98 4.27
CA THR A 107 10.18 3.12 3.61
C THR A 107 11.17 3.90 2.76
N TYR A 108 12.38 4.17 3.27
CA TYR A 108 13.43 4.85 2.54
C TYR A 108 13.87 4.06 1.29
N PHE A 109 14.12 2.76 1.43
CA PHE A 109 14.46 1.88 0.31
C PHE A 109 13.32 1.82 -0.71
N SER A 110 12.07 1.69 -0.26
CA SER A 110 10.89 1.71 -1.12
C SER A 110 10.81 3.02 -1.92
N HIS A 111 10.98 4.18 -1.26
CA HIS A 111 11.00 5.47 -1.93
C HIS A 111 12.12 5.55 -2.98
N ARG A 112 13.32 5.08 -2.64
CA ARG A 112 14.49 5.08 -3.52
C ARG A 112 14.32 4.12 -4.71
N PHE A 113 13.63 3.00 -4.54
CA PHE A 113 13.38 2.03 -5.60
C PHE A 113 12.22 2.46 -6.51
N VAL A 114 11.15 3.03 -5.93
CA VAL A 114 9.99 3.54 -6.67
C VAL A 114 10.34 4.77 -7.52
N GLU A 115 11.27 5.62 -7.08
CA GLU A 115 11.80 6.72 -7.90
C GLU A 115 12.53 6.23 -9.16
N ARG A 116 13.18 5.06 -9.12
CA ARG A 116 13.80 4.46 -10.33
C ARG A 116 12.79 3.84 -11.29
N SER A 117 11.63 3.40 -10.80
CA SER A 117 10.61 2.79 -11.65
C SER A 117 9.67 3.82 -12.32
N ARG A 118 9.66 5.08 -11.87
CA ARG A 118 8.88 6.16 -12.53
C ARG A 118 9.47 6.61 -13.87
N THR A 119 10.71 6.24 -14.20
CA THR A 119 11.38 6.66 -15.44
C THR A 119 11.11 5.74 -16.65
N THR A 120 10.42 4.59 -16.48
CA THR A 120 10.25 3.62 -17.58
C THR A 120 8.94 3.81 -18.38
N VAL A 121 7.96 4.57 -17.88
CA VAL A 121 6.66 4.73 -18.59
C VAL A 121 6.66 5.92 -19.56
N THR A 122 7.68 6.79 -19.56
CA THR A 122 7.72 7.98 -20.43
C THR A 122 8.40 7.76 -21.78
N THR A 123 8.96 6.58 -22.07
CA THR A 123 9.74 6.30 -23.30
C THR A 123 8.98 5.55 -24.40
N THR A 124 7.68 5.25 -24.24
CA THR A 124 6.85 4.66 -25.32
C THR A 124 5.82 5.64 -25.89
N SER A 125 6.01 6.96 -25.71
CA SER A 125 5.16 8.01 -26.27
C SER A 125 5.86 8.86 -27.33
N LYS A 126 7.07 8.48 -27.78
CA LYS A 126 7.86 9.22 -28.78
C LYS A 126 8.49 8.33 -29.86
N ALA A 127 7.83 7.23 -30.23
CA ALA A 127 8.13 6.51 -31.47
C ALA A 127 6.90 6.54 -32.37
#